data_AF-A0A0C9WUK7-F1
#
_entry.id   AF-A0A0C9WUK7-F1
#
_cell.length_a   1.000
_cell.length_b   1.000
_cell.length_c   1.000
_cell.angle_alpha   90.00
_cell.angle_beta   90.00
_cell.angle_gamma   90.00
#
_symmetry.space_group_name_H-M   'P 1'
#
loop_
_entity.id
_entity.type
_entity.pdbx_description
1 polymer ?
#
loop_
_entity_poly.entity_id
_entity_poly.type
_entity_poly.pdbx_seq_one_letter_code
_entity_poly.pdbx_strand_id
1 'polypeptide(L)'
;YPCLHRMALDYLSIPATSVDVERTFSQGRLLLSHICNRLCVQSTQALLCLRIWSKMGYVKDKDVKAAAVLPEVGSDEEEVLSDDWDAI
;
A
#
# COMPACT_ATOMS: atom_id res chain seq x y z
N TYR A 1 0.72 -6.19 -32.91
CA TYR A 1 1.96 -5.52 -32.50
C TYR A 1 2.25 -5.79 -31.03
N PRO A 2 3.02 -6.83 -30.68
CA PRO A 2 3.28 -7.21 -29.30
C PRO A 2 4.14 -6.20 -28.51
N CYS A 3 4.99 -5.41 -29.19
CA CYS A 3 5.83 -4.42 -28.49
C CYS A 3 5.15 -3.05 -28.39
N LEU A 4 4.41 -2.64 -29.42
CA LEU A 4 3.73 -1.34 -29.45
C LEU A 4 2.62 -1.23 -28.41
N HIS A 5 1.87 -2.30 -28.17
CA HIS A 5 0.81 -2.27 -27.14
C HIS A 5 1.39 -2.16 -25.74
N ARG A 6 2.55 -2.78 -25.46
CA ARG A 6 3.23 -2.65 -24.16
C ARG A 6 3.70 -1.22 -23.93
N MET A 7 4.38 -0.65 -24.92
CA MET A 7 4.80 0.77 -24.87
C MET A 7 3.59 1.70 -24.66
N ALA A 8 2.48 1.48 -25.36
CA ALA A 8 1.28 2.29 -25.16
C ALA A 8 0.70 2.17 -23.75
N LEU A 9 0.68 0.96 -23.17
CA LEU A 9 0.25 0.76 -21.79
C LEU A 9 1.17 1.50 -20.80
N ASP A 10 2.49 1.40 -20.98
CA ASP A 10 3.46 2.09 -20.13
C ASP A 10 3.21 3.60 -20.15
N TYR A 11 3.09 4.22 -21.33
CA TYR A 11 2.81 5.66 -21.45
C TYR A 11 1.46 6.08 -20.87
N LEU A 12 0.41 5.29 -21.10
CA LEU A 12 -0.94 5.62 -20.64
C LEU A 12 -1.15 5.37 -19.15
N SER A 13 -0.29 4.56 -18.52
CA SER A 13 -0.34 4.30 -17.07
C SER A 13 0.27 5.42 -16.23
N ILE A 14 1.12 6.27 -16.82
CA ILE A 14 1.73 7.40 -16.12
C ILE A 14 0.64 8.46 -15.89
N PRO A 15 0.33 8.81 -14.62
CA PRO A 15 -0.65 9.85 -14.35
C PRO A 15 -0.11 11.20 -14.85
N ALA A 16 -0.97 11.97 -15.51
CA ALA A 16 -0.59 13.29 -16.05
C ALA A 16 -0.32 14.35 -14.96
N THR A 17 -0.72 14.08 -13.71
CA THR A 17 -0.60 15.04 -12.59
C THR A 17 -0.28 14.31 -11.29
N SER A 18 0.30 15.02 -10.32
CA SER A 18 0.56 14.53 -8.95
C SER A 18 -0.68 14.42 -8.06
N VAL A 19 -1.85 14.82 -8.56
CA VAL A 19 -3.10 14.95 -7.78
C VAL A 19 -3.49 13.63 -7.11
N ASP A 20 -3.31 12.50 -7.80
CA ASP A 20 -3.66 11.18 -7.26
C ASP A 20 -2.80 10.82 -6.04
N VAL A 21 -1.50 11.12 -6.11
CA VAL A 21 -0.54 10.91 -5.02
C VAL A 21 -0.80 11.88 -3.86
N GLU A 22 -1.07 13.15 -4.15
CA GLU A 22 -1.43 14.13 -3.10
C GLU A 22 -2.73 13.75 -2.38
N ARG A 23 -3.70 13.20 -3.12
CA ARG A 23 -4.97 12.73 -2.56
C ARG A 23 -4.76 11.53 -1.64
N THR A 24 -3.88 10.58 -1.99
CA THR A 24 -3.58 9.43 -1.12
C THR A 24 -2.88 9.89 0.16
N PHE A 25 -1.89 10.79 0.09
CA PHE A 25 -1.24 11.35 1.28
C PHE A 25 -2.19 12.17 2.15
N SER A 26 -3.05 13.00 1.55
CA SER A 26 -4.06 13.79 2.28
C SER A 26 -5.07 12.89 3.00
N GLN A 27 -5.55 11.83 2.34
CA GLN A 27 -6.40 10.83 2.97
C GLN A 27 -5.66 10.00 4.03
N GLY A 28 -4.35 9.80 3.87
CA GLY A 28 -3.44 9.13 4.80
C GLY A 28 -3.04 9.96 6.01
N ARG A 29 -3.38 11.26 6.05
CA ARG A 29 -3.02 12.17 7.14
C ARG A 29 -3.45 11.67 8.51
N LEU A 30 -4.53 10.90 8.62
CA LEU A 30 -4.95 10.31 9.89
C LEU A 30 -3.98 9.23 10.38
N LEU A 31 -3.41 8.43 9.46
CA LEU A 31 -2.38 7.42 9.76
C LEU A 31 -1.03 8.04 10.08
N LEU A 32 -0.67 9.15 9.41
CA LEU A 32 0.53 9.93 9.70
C LEU A 32 0.37 10.91 10.87
N SER A 33 -0.85 11.13 11.35
CA SER A 33 -1.08 12.03 12.47
C SER A 33 -0.51 11.39 13.74
N HIS A 34 0.05 12.23 14.60
CA HIS A 34 0.57 11.92 15.94
C HIS A 34 -0.42 11.18 16.88
N ILE A 35 -1.64 10.90 16.43
CA ILE A 35 -2.73 10.26 17.16
C ILE A 35 -2.68 8.73 16.99
N CYS A 36 -2.17 8.22 15.86
CA CYS A 36 -1.91 6.80 15.68
C CYS A 36 -0.47 6.50 16.12
N ASN A 37 -0.30 5.49 16.98
CA ASN A 37 0.97 4.95 17.49
C ASN A 37 2.10 5.02 16.46
N ARG A 38 3.35 5.24 16.90
CA ARG A 38 4.61 5.26 16.11
C ARG A 38 4.72 4.10 15.10
N LEU A 39 3.99 4.17 13.99
CA LEU A 39 4.08 3.22 12.89
C LEU A 39 5.38 3.52 12.15
N CYS A 40 6.17 2.48 11.88
CA CYS A 40 7.34 2.62 11.02
C CYS A 40 6.89 2.98 9.59
N VAL A 41 7.81 3.53 8.79
CA VAL A 41 7.55 3.95 7.41
C VAL A 41 6.94 2.81 6.59
N GLN A 42 7.45 1.59 6.76
CA GLN A 42 6.97 0.40 6.08
C GLN A 42 5.50 0.08 6.41
N SER A 43 5.12 0.07 7.68
CA SER A 43 3.73 -0.15 8.09
C SER A 43 2.81 0.96 7.58
N THR A 44 3.26 2.21 7.53
CA THR A 44 2.46 3.29 6.94
C THR A 44 2.23 3.11 5.44
N GLN A 45 3.25 2.68 4.69
CA GLN A 45 3.15 2.38 3.26
C GLN A 45 2.22 1.20 3.00
N ALA A 46 2.41 0.08 3.71
CA ALA A 46 1.56 -1.10 3.59
C ALA A 46 0.08 -0.79 3.86
N LEU A 47 -0.21 0.03 4.88
CA LEU A 47 -1.59 0.45 5.19
C LEU A 47 -2.21 1.34 4.10
N LEU A 48 -1.41 2.22 3.47
CA LEU A 48 -1.88 3.04 2.35
C LEU A 48 -2.23 2.16 1.13
N CYS A 49 -1.37 1.20 0.79
CA CYS A 49 -1.62 0.23 -0.28
C CYS A 49 -2.86 -0.63 0.02
N LEU A 50 -2.95 -1.19 1.23
CA LEU A 50 -4.06 -2.04 1.66
C LEU A 50 -5.41 -1.30 1.58
N ARG A 51 -5.44 -0.01 1.94
CA ARG A 51 -6.64 0.83 1.79
C ARG A 51 -7.09 0.96 0.34
N ILE A 52 -6.15 1.16 -0.59
CA ILE A 52 -6.45 1.31 -2.02
C ILE A 52 -6.94 -0.04 -2.58
N TRP A 53 -6.24 -1.13 -2.28
CA TRP A 53 -6.61 -2.48 -2.72
C TRP A 53 -7.97 -2.92 -2.17
N SER A 54 -8.29 -2.57 -0.92
CA SER A 54 -9.61 -2.79 -0.35
C SER A 54 -10.70 -2.05 -1.12
N LYS A 55 -10.49 -0.78 -1.48
CA LYS A 55 -11.44 -0.01 -2.31
C LYS A 55 -11.60 -0.59 -3.72
N MET A 56 -10.54 -1.19 -4.27
CA MET A 56 -10.56 -1.85 -5.58
C MET A 56 -11.17 -3.27 -5.53
N GLY A 57 -11.49 -3.79 -4.33
CA GLY A 57 -12.06 -5.12 -4.16
C GLY A 57 -11.04 -6.26 -4.25
N TYR A 58 -9.75 -5.97 -4.17
CA TYR A 58 -8.68 -6.97 -4.18
C TYR A 58 -8.48 -7.65 -2.82
N VAL A 59 -8.93 -7.01 -1.74
CA VAL A 59 -8.86 -7.55 -0.37
C VAL A 59 -10.22 -8.09 0.03
N LYS A 60 -10.28 -9.36 0.45
CA LYS A 60 -11.52 -9.98 0.95
C LYS A 60 -11.63 -9.80 2.45
N ASP A 61 -12.83 -9.46 2.94
CA ASP A 61 -13.08 -9.29 4.37
C ASP A 61 -12.76 -10.54 5.21
N LYS A 62 -12.85 -11.73 4.62
CA LYS A 62 -12.49 -12.98 5.30
C LYS A 62 -11.01 -13.00 5.66
N ASP A 63 -10.16 -12.52 4.76
CA ASP A 63 -8.71 -12.53 4.93
C ASP A 63 -8.30 -11.47 5.98
N VAL A 64 -8.96 -10.31 5.96
CA VAL A 64 -8.76 -9.26 6.98
C VAL A 64 -9.17 -9.77 8.37
N LYS A 65 -10.31 -10.45 8.48
CA LYS A 65 -10.76 -11.03 9.75
C LYS A 65 -9.83 -12.13 10.26
N ALA A 66 -9.29 -12.94 9.36
CA ALA A 66 -8.31 -13.96 9.73
C ALA A 66 -7.01 -13.33 10.24
N ALA A 67 -6.51 -12.30 9.54
CA ALA A 67 -5.30 -11.57 9.93
C ALA A 67 -5.47 -10.87 11.30
N ALA A 68 -6.64 -10.32 11.60
CA ALA A 68 -6.92 -9.63 12.86
C ALA A 68 -6.92 -10.54 14.11
N VAL A 69 -6.94 -11.86 13.93
CA VAL A 69 -6.94 -12.85 15.03
C VAL A 69 -5.55 -13.47 15.22
N LEU A 70 -4.60 -13.18 14.32
CA LEU A 70 -3.23 -13.66 14.46
C LEU A 70 -2.57 -13.02 15.68
N PRO A 71 -1.72 -13.76 16.41
CA PRO A 71 -0.93 -13.18 17.48
C PRO A 71 -0.03 -12.08 16.92
N GLU A 72 0.12 -11.00 17.70
CA GLU A 72 1.07 -9.94 17.38
C GLU A 72 2.46 -10.53 17.23
N VAL A 73 3.14 -10.21 16.13
CA VAL A 73 4.55 -10.56 15.94
C VAL A 73 5.35 -9.78 16.99
N GLY A 74 6.18 -10.49 17.75
CA GLY A 74 7.04 -9.88 18.78
C GLY A 74 7.99 -8.86 18.15
N SER A 75 8.12 -7.69 18.78
CA SER A 75 8.84 -6.51 18.27
C SER A 75 10.36 -6.61 18.25
N ASP A 76 10.93 -7.81 18.40
CA ASP A 76 12.35 -7.93 18.76
C ASP A 76 13.30 -7.77 17.57
N GLU A 77 12.78 -7.81 16.34
CA GLU A 77 13.53 -7.46 15.15
C GLU A 77 12.63 -6.62 14.25
N GLU A 78 13.14 -5.45 13.85
CA GLU A 78 12.55 -4.66 12.77
C GLU A 78 12.68 -5.54 11.52
N GLU A 79 11.64 -6.34 11.22
CA GLU A 79 11.61 -7.18 10.03
C GLU A 79 11.66 -6.26 8.81
N VAL A 80 12.89 -6.00 8.35
CA VAL A 80 13.14 -5.26 7.13
C VAL A 80 12.54 -6.09 6.01
N LEU A 81 11.34 -5.71 5.57
CA LEU A 81 10.75 -6.23 4.34
C LEU A 81 11.82 -6.19 3.24
N SER A 82 12.05 -7.32 2.57
CA SER A 82 13.04 -7.39 1.50
C SER A 82 12.75 -6.30 0.46
N ASP A 83 13.79 -5.73 -0.15
CA ASP A 83 13.65 -4.68 -1.17
C ASP A 83 12.70 -5.06 -2.32
N ASP A 84 12.50 -6.37 -2.56
CA ASP A 84 11.62 -6.92 -3.59
C ASP A 84 10.20 -7.29 -3.12
N TRP A 85 9.78 -6.93 -1.89
CA TRP A 85 8.46 -7.32 -1.37
C TRP A 85 7.29 -6.67 -2.15
N ASP A 86 7.58 -5.53 -2.79
CA ASP A 86 6.64 -4.70 -3.53
C ASP A 86 6.74 -4.92 -5.05
N ALA A 87 7.61 -5.84 -5.51
CA ALA A 87 7.83 -6.09 -6.93
C ALA A 87 6.64 -6.85 -7.54
N ILE A 88 5.83 -6.15 -8.35
CA ILE A 88 4.72 -6.69 -9.15
C ILE A 88 5.21 -7.08 -10.55
#